data_AF-T1B9P4-F1
#
_entry.id   AF-T1B9P4-F1
#
_cell.length_a   1.000
_cell.length_b   1.000
_cell.length_c   1.000
_cell.angle_alpha   90.00
_cell.angle_beta   90.00
_cell.angle_gamma   90.00
#
_symmetry.space_group_name_H-M   'P 1'
#
loop_
_entity.id
_entity.type
_entity.pdbx_description
1 polymer ?
#
loop_
_entity_poly.entity_id
_entity_poly.type
_entity_poly.pdbx_seq_one_letter_code
_entity_poly.pdbx_strand_id
1 'polypeptide(L)'
;MPRVHGTFTPQSGRAGTQELLHSQERFTALFCANDEMAIGAISHLSQIGLAVPEDVSVMGYDNIELSAVTAPPLTTVLIPWREIATNAVYRLLDLCYGWCIPVQREIVTRVLWRDSVRRTEPER
;
A
#
# COMPACT_ATOMS: atom_id res chain seq x y z
N MET A 1 13.85 -1.86 -12.19
CA MET A 1 12.43 -1.91 -11.80
C MET A 1 11.83 -0.58 -12.24
N PRO A 2 10.82 -0.60 -13.12
CA PRO A 2 10.17 0.62 -13.57
C PRO A 2 9.46 1.30 -12.40
N ARG A 3 9.42 2.62 -12.40
CA ARG A 3 8.82 3.43 -11.32
C ARG A 3 8.12 4.64 -11.90
N VAL A 4 6.99 5.00 -11.31
CA VAL A 4 6.21 6.19 -11.66
C VAL A 4 5.83 6.91 -10.37
N HIS A 5 5.81 8.24 -10.41
CA HIS A 5 5.41 9.05 -9.26
C HIS A 5 3.88 9.19 -9.21
N GLY A 6 3.30 8.89 -8.04
CA GLY A 6 1.90 9.16 -7.74
C GLY A 6 1.71 10.28 -6.72
N THR A 7 0.45 10.58 -6.41
CA THR A 7 0.06 11.67 -5.49
C THR A 7 -0.80 11.18 -4.33
N PHE A 8 -0.68 9.89 -3.98
CA PHE A 8 -1.45 9.24 -2.90
C PHE A 8 -2.97 9.17 -3.15
N THR A 9 -3.40 9.31 -4.41
CA THR A 9 -4.81 9.25 -4.81
C THR A 9 -5.12 8.04 -5.70
N PRO A 10 -6.36 7.53 -5.74
CA PRO A 10 -6.74 6.45 -6.64
C PRO A 10 -6.52 6.79 -8.11
N GLN A 11 -6.77 8.05 -8.50
CA GLN A 11 -6.56 8.53 -9.86
C GLN A 11 -5.08 8.44 -10.25
N SER A 12 -4.17 8.80 -9.35
CA SER A 12 -2.73 8.67 -9.60
C SER A 12 -2.27 7.21 -9.66
N GLY A 13 -2.87 6.31 -8.88
CA GLY A 13 -2.62 4.87 -8.95
C GLY A 13 -3.03 4.28 -10.31
N ARG A 14 -4.19 4.67 -10.82
CA ARG A 14 -4.65 4.32 -12.18
C ARG A 14 -3.69 4.85 -13.25
N ALA A 15 -3.38 6.14 -13.22
CA ALA A 15 -2.52 6.78 -14.22
C ALA A 15 -1.11 6.16 -14.22
N GLY A 16 -0.52 5.93 -13.04
CA GLY A 16 0.79 5.29 -12.93
C GLY A 16 0.80 3.84 -13.42
N THR A 17 -0.28 3.09 -13.17
CA THR A 17 -0.43 1.73 -13.71
C THR A 17 -0.48 1.74 -15.23
N GLN A 18 -1.24 2.68 -15.81
CA GLN A 18 -1.32 2.86 -17.25
C GLN A 18 0.06 3.20 -17.86
N GLU A 19 0.80 4.12 -17.25
CA GLU A 19 2.15 4.51 -17.69
C GLU A 19 3.12 3.32 -17.64
N LEU A 20 3.11 2.54 -16.56
CA LEU A 20 3.94 1.35 -16.42
C LEU A 20 3.62 0.31 -17.51
N LEU A 21 2.34 0.05 -17.80
CA LEU A 21 1.95 -0.86 -18.87
C LEU A 21 2.40 -0.37 -20.25
N HIS A 22 2.32 0.95 -20.51
CA HIS A 22 2.77 1.53 -21.78
C HIS A 22 4.30 1.55 -21.94
N SER A 23 5.06 1.53 -20.86
CA SER A 23 6.53 1.50 -20.90
C SER A 23 7.09 0.23 -21.55
N GLN A 24 6.28 -0.84 -21.66
CA GLN A 24 6.66 -2.17 -22.11
C GLN A 24 7.78 -2.84 -21.27
N GLU A 25 8.16 -2.26 -20.14
CA GLU A 25 8.99 -2.96 -19.16
C GLU A 25 8.21 -4.11 -18.53
N ARG A 26 8.86 -5.27 -18.38
CA ARG A 26 8.24 -6.44 -17.76
C ARG A 26 8.17 -6.29 -16.25
N PHE A 27 6.98 -6.51 -15.68
CA PHE A 27 6.75 -6.64 -14.25
C PHE A 27 5.62 -7.64 -13.99
N THR A 28 5.63 -8.25 -12.81
CA THR A 28 4.61 -9.21 -12.36
C THR A 28 3.81 -8.71 -11.16
N ALA A 29 4.24 -7.59 -10.57
CA ALA A 29 3.61 -7.01 -9.40
C ALA A 29 3.74 -5.48 -9.37
N LEU A 30 2.78 -4.84 -8.72
CA LEU A 30 2.78 -3.43 -8.37
C LEU A 30 2.85 -3.29 -6.85
N PHE A 31 3.84 -2.52 -6.38
CA PHE A 31 3.88 -2.07 -4.99
C PHE A 31 3.52 -0.58 -4.96
N CYS A 32 2.34 -0.29 -4.42
CA CYS A 32 1.79 1.06 -4.37
C CYS A 32 2.15 1.74 -3.06
N ALA A 33 2.38 3.05 -3.10
CA ALA A 33 2.79 3.83 -1.95
C ALA A 33 1.72 3.96 -0.85
N ASN A 34 0.44 3.75 -1.18
CA ASN A 34 -0.67 3.61 -0.25
C ASN A 34 -1.79 2.73 -0.83
N ASP A 35 -2.75 2.38 0.02
CA ASP A 35 -3.92 1.58 -0.35
C ASP A 35 -4.83 2.28 -1.35
N GLU A 36 -4.96 3.61 -1.30
CA GLU A 36 -5.79 4.35 -2.27
C GLU A 36 -5.24 4.23 -3.69
N MET A 37 -3.93 4.38 -3.88
CA MET A 37 -3.28 4.15 -5.17
C MET A 37 -3.41 2.69 -5.60
N ALA A 38 -3.26 1.73 -4.68
CA ALA A 38 -3.44 0.31 -4.98
C ALA A 38 -4.85 -0.02 -5.47
N ILE A 39 -5.87 0.58 -4.87
CA ILE A 39 -7.27 0.47 -5.30
C ILE A 39 -7.45 1.04 -6.71
N GLY A 40 -6.83 2.19 -6.99
CA GLY A 40 -6.79 2.77 -8.33
C GLY A 40 -6.14 1.86 -9.36
N ALA A 41 -5.04 1.19 -8.99
CA ALA A 41 -4.36 0.22 -9.84
C ALA A 41 -5.24 -1.02 -10.12
N ILE A 42 -5.82 -1.63 -9.08
CA ILE A 42 -6.74 -2.78 -9.22
C ILE A 42 -7.93 -2.41 -10.13
N SER A 43 -8.52 -1.23 -9.91
CA SER A 43 -9.63 -0.75 -10.75
C SER A 43 -9.22 -0.62 -12.21
N HIS A 44 -8.03 -0.07 -12.49
CA HIS A 44 -7.54 0.06 -13.85
C HIS A 44 -7.26 -1.29 -14.52
N LEU A 45 -6.57 -2.19 -13.83
CA LEU A 45 -6.26 -3.54 -14.31
C LEU A 45 -7.56 -4.29 -14.66
N SER A 46 -8.55 -4.24 -13.77
CA SER A 46 -9.87 -4.82 -14.02
C SER A 46 -10.57 -4.22 -15.25
N GLN A 47 -10.50 -2.90 -15.45
CA GLN A 47 -11.10 -2.22 -16.61
C GLN A 47 -10.50 -2.66 -17.94
N ILE A 48 -9.22 -3.05 -17.96
CA ILE A 48 -8.52 -3.52 -19.17
C ILE A 48 -8.48 -5.05 -19.27
N GLY A 49 -9.19 -5.75 -18.37
CA GLY A 49 -9.32 -7.20 -18.39
C GLY A 49 -8.12 -7.97 -17.82
N LEU A 50 -7.21 -7.32 -17.10
CA LEU A 50 -6.13 -7.99 -16.36
C LEU A 50 -6.61 -8.37 -14.96
N ALA A 51 -6.43 -9.64 -14.60
CA ALA A 51 -6.81 -10.19 -13.33
C ALA A 51 -5.75 -9.93 -12.25
N VAL A 52 -6.22 -9.55 -11.07
CA VAL A 52 -5.41 -9.46 -9.85
C VAL A 52 -5.87 -10.61 -8.94
N PRO A 53 -4.96 -11.49 -8.48
CA PRO A 53 -3.50 -11.45 -8.62
C PRO A 53 -2.94 -12.20 -9.85
N GLU A 54 -3.76 -12.80 -10.70
CA GLU A 54 -3.33 -13.80 -11.70
C GLU A 54 -2.36 -13.24 -12.74
N ASP A 55 -2.66 -12.08 -13.30
CA ASP A 55 -1.82 -11.42 -14.32
C ASP A 55 -0.83 -10.46 -13.65
N VAL A 56 -1.29 -9.68 -12.67
CA VAL A 56 -0.49 -8.71 -11.94
C VAL A 56 -0.86 -8.75 -10.46
N SER A 57 0.10 -9.05 -9.60
CA SER A 57 -0.07 -8.89 -8.14
C SER A 57 -0.08 -7.42 -7.74
N VAL A 58 -0.90 -7.04 -6.77
CA VAL A 58 -0.96 -5.65 -6.26
C VAL A 58 -0.83 -5.65 -4.74
N MET A 59 0.09 -4.85 -4.22
CA MET A 59 0.27 -4.60 -2.79
C MET A 59 0.14 -3.12 -2.48
N GLY A 60 -0.59 -2.80 -1.41
CA GLY A 60 -0.73 -1.45 -0.87
C GLY A 60 0.09 -1.20 0.39
N TYR A 61 -0.22 -0.09 1.04
CA TYR A 61 0.40 0.40 2.28
C TYR A 61 -0.66 1.20 3.04
N ASP A 62 -0.77 1.03 4.36
CA ASP A 62 -1.63 1.72 5.34
C ASP A 62 -2.62 0.79 6.08
N ASN A 63 -3.20 -0.18 5.38
CA ASN A 63 -4.36 -0.95 5.84
C ASN A 63 -5.57 -0.06 6.18
N ILE A 64 -6.03 0.73 5.21
CA ILE A 64 -7.32 1.45 5.33
C ILE A 64 -8.47 0.45 5.36
N GLU A 65 -9.63 0.82 5.90
CA GLU A 65 -10.80 -0.07 6.01
C GLU A 65 -11.20 -0.69 4.67
N LEU A 66 -11.16 0.11 3.61
CA LEU A 66 -11.52 -0.32 2.26
C LEU A 66 -10.62 -1.45 1.73
N SER A 67 -9.35 -1.52 2.17
CA SER A 67 -8.40 -2.54 1.72
C SER A 67 -8.85 -3.99 2.00
N ALA A 68 -9.68 -4.20 3.02
CA ALA A 68 -10.19 -5.53 3.37
C ALA A 68 -11.35 -5.99 2.47
N VAL A 69 -12.02 -5.06 1.78
CA VAL A 69 -13.25 -5.32 1.02
C VAL A 69 -13.12 -4.92 -0.46
N THR A 70 -11.90 -4.62 -0.93
CA THR A 70 -11.62 -4.56 -2.36
C THR A 70 -11.88 -5.91 -3.02
N ALA A 71 -12.03 -5.93 -4.35
CA ALA A 71 -12.16 -7.14 -5.13
C ALA A 71 -10.94 -7.26 -6.08
N PRO A 72 -9.93 -8.10 -5.77
CA PRO A 72 -9.78 -8.95 -4.58
C PRO A 72 -9.39 -8.16 -3.30
N PRO A 73 -9.55 -8.72 -2.09
CA PRO A 73 -9.04 -8.11 -0.86
C PRO A 73 -7.53 -7.79 -0.94
N LEU A 74 -7.16 -6.55 -0.63
CA LEU A 74 -5.84 -5.99 -0.88
C LEU A 74 -4.83 -6.41 0.20
N THR A 75 -3.75 -7.07 -0.22
CA THR A 75 -2.55 -7.26 0.60
C THR A 75 -1.88 -5.92 0.83
N THR A 76 -1.56 -5.60 2.09
CA THR A 76 -1.08 -4.26 2.46
C THR A 76 -0.17 -4.30 3.68
N VAL A 77 0.67 -3.28 3.84
CA VAL A 77 1.44 -3.05 5.07
C VAL A 77 0.58 -2.33 6.09
N LEU A 78 0.32 -2.97 7.23
CA LEU A 78 -0.33 -2.32 8.37
C LEU A 78 0.62 -1.33 9.03
N ILE A 79 0.17 -0.08 9.12
CA ILE A 79 0.81 0.96 9.92
C ILE A 79 -0.03 1.21 11.18
N PRO A 80 0.52 1.04 12.38
CA PRO A 80 -0.21 1.25 13.63
C PRO A 80 -0.33 2.76 13.94
N TRP A 81 -1.11 3.47 13.13
CA TRP A 81 -1.30 4.93 13.21
C TRP A 81 -1.73 5.41 14.59
N ARG A 82 -2.53 4.61 15.30
CA ARG A 82 -2.96 4.93 16.67
C ARG A 82 -1.79 5.04 17.64
N GLU A 83 -0.85 4.11 17.58
CA GLU A 83 0.35 4.10 18.42
C GLU A 83 1.27 5.26 18.05
N ILE A 84 1.48 5.49 16.75
CA ILE A 84 2.25 6.64 16.23
C ILE A 84 1.68 7.95 16.75
N ALA A 85 0.38 8.17 16.57
CA ALA A 85 -0.30 9.40 16.97
C ALA A 85 -0.25 9.61 18.50
N THR A 86 -0.46 8.53 19.26
CA THR A 86 -0.39 8.58 20.73
C THR A 86 1.02 8.94 21.20
N ASN A 87 2.05 8.31 20.65
CA ASN A 87 3.44 8.65 20.95
C ASN A 87 3.78 10.09 20.56
N ALA A 88 3.30 10.58 19.41
CA ALA A 88 3.52 11.97 18.99
C ALA A 88 2.90 12.97 19.97
N VAL A 89 1.67 12.72 20.43
CA VAL A 89 1.00 13.56 21.44
C VAL A 89 1.74 13.50 22.78
N TYR A 90 2.17 12.31 23.21
CA TYR A 90 2.96 12.17 24.45
C TYR A 90 4.29 12.93 24.37
N ARG A 91 4.98 12.89 23.23
CA ARG A 91 6.18 13.71 22.99
C ARG A 91 5.87 15.20 23.07
N LEU A 92 4.75 15.64 22.51
CA LEU A 92 4.36 17.05 22.54
C LEU A 92 4.08 17.51 23.99
N LEU A 93 3.33 16.72 24.76
CA LEU A 93 3.02 17.03 26.16
C LEU A 93 4.27 17.06 27.04
N ASP A 94 5.22 16.15 26.79
CA ASP A 94 6.54 16.16 27.43
C ASP A 94 7.31 17.45 27.13
N LEU A 95 7.35 17.87 25.85
CA LEU A 95 8.03 19.11 25.44
C LEU A 95 7.37 20.38 25.99
N CYS A 96 6.04 20.41 26.09
CA CYS A 96 5.30 21.59 26.55
C CYS A 96 5.27 21.72 28.08
N TYR A 97 5.19 20.60 28.79
CA TYR A 97 4.84 20.61 30.22
C TYR A 97 5.78 19.77 31.10
N GLY A 98 6.76 19.06 30.54
CA GLY A 98 7.68 18.22 31.30
C GLY A 98 7.00 17.01 31.95
N TRP A 99 5.93 16.49 31.34
CA TRP A 99 5.15 15.38 31.90
C TRP A 99 5.89 14.03 31.89
N CYS A 100 7.07 13.93 31.25
CA CYS A 100 7.92 12.73 31.25
C CYS A 100 7.19 11.45 30.85
N ILE A 101 6.27 11.55 29.89
CA ILE A 101 5.46 10.40 29.45
C ILE A 101 6.34 9.48 28.58
N PRO A 102 6.46 8.18 28.90
CA PRO A 102 7.23 7.25 28.08
C PRO A 102 6.58 7.10 26.69
N VAL A 103 7.42 7.04 25.66
CA VAL A 103 6.98 6.78 24.28
C VAL A 103 7.64 5.54 23.73
N GLN A 104 6.92 4.82 22.87
CA GLN A 104 7.51 3.73 22.12
C GLN A 104 8.22 4.28 20.88
N ARG A 105 9.44 3.81 20.62
CA ARG A 105 10.25 4.22 19.46
C ARG A 105 10.28 3.16 18.37
N GLU A 106 10.14 1.91 18.76
CA GLU A 106 10.02 0.80 17.83
C GLU A 106 8.54 0.57 17.55
N ILE A 107 8.16 0.80 16.29
CA ILE A 107 6.80 0.66 15.83
C ILE A 107 6.78 -0.52 14.86
N VAL A 108 6.18 -1.62 15.31
CA VAL A 108 6.16 -2.87 14.55
C VAL A 108 5.10 -2.76 13.46
N THR A 109 5.57 -2.72 12.21
CA THR A 109 4.71 -2.87 11.04
C THR A 109 4.64 -4.34 10.64
N ARG A 110 3.59 -4.72 9.92
CA ARG A 110 3.45 -6.09 9.39
C ARG A 110 2.71 -6.09 8.07
N VAL A 111 3.01 -7.08 7.24
CA VAL A 111 2.21 -7.34 6.04
C VAL A 111 0.95 -8.09 6.45
N LEU A 112 -0.20 -7.58 6.02
CA LEU A 112 -1.48 -8.28 6.06
C LEU A 112 -1.67 -8.96 4.71
N TRP A 113 -1.34 -10.25 4.66
CA TRP A 113 -1.53 -11.08 3.47
C TRP A 113 -3.02 -11.28 3.21
N ARG A 114 -3.44 -10.95 1.99
CA ARG A 114 -4.79 -11.16 1.46
C ARG A 114 -4.69 -11.73 0.02
N ASP A 115 -5.73 -11.57 -0.76
CA ASP A 115 -5.89 -12.28 -2.04
C ASP A 115 -5.24 -11.55 -3.22
N SER A 116 -4.84 -10.28 -3.09
CA SER A 116 -4.29 -9.50 -4.20
C SER A 116 -2.83 -9.77 -4.58
N VAL A 117 -2.14 -10.70 -3.89
CA VAL A 117 -0.74 -11.06 -4.19
C VAL A 117 -0.61 -12.58 -4.33
N ARG A 118 0.04 -13.02 -5.41
CA ARG A 118 0.42 -14.41 -5.61
C ARG A 118 1.93 -14.58 -5.67
N ARG A 119 2.40 -15.79 -5.38
CA ARG A 119 3.77 -16.18 -5.73
C ARG A 119 3.88 -16.35 -7.23
N THR A 120 4.94 -15.79 -7.80
CA THR A 120 5.41 -16.14 -9.14
C THR A 120 6.20 -17.44 -9.03
N GLU A 121 6.02 -18.36 -9.98
CA GLU A 121 6.96 -19.47 -10.11
C GLU A 121 8.33 -18.88 -10.50
N PRO A 122 9.45 -19.39 -9.96
CA PRO A 122 10.76 -18.97 -10.42
C PRO A 122 10.88 -19.25 -11.91
N GLU A 123 11.33 -18.27 -12.69
CA GLU A 123 11.64 -18.44 -14.11
C GLU A 123 12.55 -19.68 -14.26
N ARG A 124 12.11 -20.64 -15.08
CA ARG A 124 12.92 -21.80 -15.48
C ARG A 124 14.00 -21.38 -16.46
#